data_AF-A0A2S6ICD6-F1
#
_entry.id   AF-A0A2S6ICD6-F1
#
_cell.length_a   1.000
_cell.length_b   1.000
_cell.length_c   1.000
_cell.angle_alpha   90.00
_cell.angle_beta   90.00
_cell.angle_gamma   90.00
#
_symmetry.space_group_name_H-M   'P 1'
#
loop_
_entity.id
_entity.type
_entity.pdbx_description
1 polymer ?
#
loop_
_entity_poly.entity_id
_entity_poly.type
_entity_poly.pdbx_seq_one_letter_code
_entity_poly.pdbx_strand_id
1 'polypeptide(L)'
;MAPVSPVITAPEPAEADSPGALVKGTLERADDCLYLNGVPIIWVAGTTWDESAAKVRTPDGSSVAVGGDVSGGGGQVSEVGTVYGEEVADRVAKCSDGGDKAVYISGASTA
;
A
#
# COMPACT_ATOMS: atom_id res chain seq x y z
N MET A 1 21.08 -10.72 -0.67
CA MET A 1 19.70 -10.44 -1.13
C MET A 1 19.15 -9.34 -0.25
N ALA A 2 18.63 -8.25 -0.83
CA ALA A 2 17.86 -7.29 -0.04
C ALA A 2 16.58 -8.01 0.43
N PRO A 3 16.11 -7.78 1.66
CA PRO A 3 14.83 -8.32 2.10
C PRO A 3 13.75 -7.79 1.16
N VAL A 4 13.03 -8.71 0.51
CA VAL A 4 11.86 -8.38 -0.30
C VAL A 4 10.86 -7.84 0.71
N SER A 5 10.65 -6.53 0.70
CA SER A 5 9.76 -5.90 1.69
C SER A 5 8.33 -6.05 1.20
N PRO A 6 7.36 -6.45 2.03
CA PRO A 6 5.97 -6.63 1.62
C PRO A 6 5.26 -5.29 1.32
N VAL A 7 5.93 -4.18 1.64
CA VAL A 7 5.47 -2.83 1.31
C VAL A 7 5.82 -2.52 -0.14
N ILE A 8 4.78 -2.30 -0.94
CA ILE A 8 4.88 -1.73 -2.27
C ILE A 8 4.78 -0.21 -2.12
N THR A 9 5.79 0.52 -2.58
CA THR A 9 5.79 1.98 -2.56
C THR A 9 5.72 2.54 -3.97
N ALA A 10 4.99 3.64 -4.12
CA ALA A 10 4.91 4.39 -5.36
C ALA A 10 4.84 5.90 -5.07
N PRO A 11 5.26 6.77 -6.01
CA PRO A 11 4.99 8.20 -5.92
C PRO A 11 3.48 8.46 -5.91
N GLU A 12 3.06 9.65 -5.49
CA GLU A 12 1.65 10.01 -5.57
C GLU A 12 1.18 9.97 -7.03
N PRO A 13 0.08 9.26 -7.34
CA PRO A 13 -0.41 9.18 -8.70
C PRO A 13 -0.90 10.57 -9.13
N ALA A 14 -0.47 11.03 -10.30
CA ALA A 14 -0.96 12.29 -10.87
C ALA A 14 -2.49 12.24 -11.11
N GLU A 15 -3.03 11.04 -11.34
CA GLU A 15 -4.43 10.79 -11.71
C GLU A 15 -4.99 9.57 -10.92
N ALA A 16 -4.95 9.59 -9.58
CA ALA A 16 -5.83 8.68 -8.85
C ALA A 16 -7.28 9.07 -9.14
N ASP A 17 -8.15 8.08 -9.35
CA ASP A 17 -9.60 8.27 -9.59
C ASP A 17 -10.25 9.08 -8.45
N SER A 18 -9.62 9.09 -7.27
CA SER A 18 -9.90 10.04 -6.18
C SER A 18 -8.65 10.19 -5.30
N PRO A 19 -7.75 11.17 -5.53
CA PRO A 19 -6.52 11.32 -4.75
C PRO A 19 -6.74 11.85 -3.32
N GLY A 20 -7.99 12.18 -2.95
CA GLY A 20 -8.37 12.72 -1.64
C GLY A 20 -9.46 11.93 -0.93
N ALA A 21 -9.75 10.70 -1.36
CA ALA A 21 -10.70 9.87 -0.64
C ALA A 21 -10.10 9.39 0.68
N LEU A 22 -10.93 9.34 1.73
CA LEU A 22 -10.52 8.71 2.98
C LEU A 22 -10.44 7.21 2.75
N VAL A 23 -9.22 6.70 2.65
CA VAL A 23 -8.94 5.27 2.68
C VAL A 23 -8.97 4.83 4.14
N LYS A 24 -9.85 3.89 4.48
CA LYS A 24 -9.90 3.27 5.80
C LYS A 24 -10.09 1.77 5.67
N GLY A 25 -9.31 1.01 6.42
CA GLY A 25 -9.46 -0.43 6.49
C GLY A 25 -8.51 -1.05 7.50
N THR A 26 -8.63 -2.36 7.66
CA THR A 26 -7.70 -3.12 8.49
C THR A 26 -6.53 -3.56 7.64
N LEU A 27 -5.31 -3.31 8.11
CA LEU A 27 -4.10 -3.75 7.44
C LEU A 27 -3.94 -5.25 7.66
N GLU A 28 -3.99 -6.01 6.58
CA GLU A 28 -3.82 -7.45 6.59
C GLU A 28 -2.50 -7.80 5.89
N ARG A 29 -1.84 -8.86 6.36
CA ARG A 29 -0.65 -9.38 5.71
C ARG A 29 -0.90 -10.83 5.33
N ALA A 30 -0.68 -11.14 4.07
CA ALA A 30 -0.55 -12.52 3.60
C ALA A 30 0.82 -12.66 2.94
N ASP A 31 1.64 -13.59 3.47
CA ASP A 31 2.99 -13.87 2.99
C ASP A 31 3.87 -12.62 2.88
N ASP A 32 4.24 -12.24 1.65
CA ASP A 32 5.05 -11.07 1.31
C ASP A 32 4.22 -9.91 0.76
N CYS A 33 2.92 -9.88 1.07
CA CYS A 33 2.00 -8.88 0.55
C CYS A 33 1.15 -8.27 1.66
N LEU A 34 0.93 -6.97 1.53
CA LEU A 34 0.03 -6.21 2.39
C LEU A 34 -1.26 -5.92 1.66
N TYR A 35 -2.35 -6.07 2.39
CA TYR A 35 -3.71 -5.86 1.92
C TYR A 35 -4.43 -4.92 2.88
N LEU A 36 -5.42 -4.23 2.34
CA LEU A 36 -6.33 -3.40 3.07
C LEU A 36 -7.74 -3.87 2.74
N ASN A 37 -8.43 -4.45 3.71
CA ASN A 37 -9.73 -5.11 3.49
C ASN A 37 -9.69 -6.07 2.29
N GLY A 38 -8.65 -6.91 2.19
CA GLY A 38 -8.46 -7.85 1.09
C GLY A 38 -8.01 -7.29 -0.27
N VAL A 39 -7.71 -5.98 -0.38
CA VAL A 39 -7.17 -5.37 -1.62
C VAL A 39 -5.71 -4.98 -1.42
N PRO A 40 -4.77 -5.28 -2.33
CA PRO A 40 -3.37 -4.92 -2.16
C PRO A 40 -3.20 -3.41 -1.98
N ILE A 41 -2.33 -3.01 -1.05
CA ILE A 41 -2.09 -1.61 -0.70
C ILE A 41 -0.74 -1.10 -1.21
N ILE A 42 -0.77 0.05 -1.87
CA ILE A 42 0.38 0.82 -2.32
C ILE A 42 0.56 1.99 -1.37
N TRP A 43 1.77 2.16 -0.86
CA TRP A 43 2.11 3.21 0.08
C TRP A 43 2.87 4.33 -0.61
N VAL A 44 2.81 5.53 -0.03
CA VAL A 44 3.66 6.64 -0.48
C VAL A 44 5.14 6.26 -0.46
N ALA A 45 5.87 6.75 -1.46
CA ALA A 45 7.33 6.63 -1.54
C ALA A 45 8.01 7.06 -0.22
N GLY A 46 8.99 6.27 0.23
CA GLY A 46 9.67 6.47 1.52
C GLY A 46 9.08 5.67 2.68
N THR A 47 7.94 5.00 2.47
CA THR A 47 7.40 4.05 3.45
C THR A 47 8.31 2.82 3.54
N THR A 48 8.56 2.37 4.77
CA THR A 48 9.43 1.24 5.07
C THR A 48 8.69 0.17 5.86
N TRP A 49 9.15 -1.07 5.76
CA TRP A 49 8.62 -2.20 6.52
C TRP A 49 9.55 -2.53 7.69
N ASP A 50 8.98 -2.64 8.88
CA ASP A 50 9.67 -3.10 10.09
C ASP A 50 9.35 -4.57 10.32
N GLU A 51 10.27 -5.46 9.93
CA GLU A 51 10.11 -6.91 10.10
C GLU A 51 10.06 -7.33 11.57
N SER A 52 10.77 -6.63 12.45
CA SER A 52 10.87 -6.99 13.87
C SER A 52 9.55 -6.71 14.61
N ALA A 53 8.85 -5.64 14.23
CA ALA A 53 7.59 -5.24 14.84
C ALA A 53 6.35 -5.63 14.01
N ALA A 54 6.54 -6.15 12.79
CA ALA A 54 5.51 -6.38 11.78
C ALA A 54 4.64 -5.13 11.54
N LYS A 55 5.31 -3.99 11.30
CA LYS A 55 4.66 -2.69 11.10
C LYS A 55 5.17 -1.98 9.86
N VAL A 56 4.26 -1.26 9.21
CA VAL A 56 4.59 -0.29 8.17
C VAL A 56 4.94 1.04 8.84
N ARG A 57 6.02 1.68 8.43
CA ARG A 57 6.42 3.01 8.90
C ARG A 57 6.41 3.98 7.74
N THR A 58 5.51 4.96 7.81
CA THR A 58 5.39 6.00 6.79
C THR A 58 6.45 7.08 6.97
N PRO A 59 6.81 7.81 5.90
CA PRO A 59 7.75 8.92 5.99
C PRO A 59 7.25 10.07 6.87
N ASP A 60 5.92 10.18 7.04
CA ASP A 60 5.27 11.12 7.96
C ASP A 60 5.50 10.79 9.45
N GLY A 61 6.19 9.70 9.75
CA GLY A 61 6.48 9.27 11.12
C GLY A 61 5.39 8.42 11.76
N SER A 62 4.29 8.15 11.05
CA SER A 62 3.26 7.23 11.52
C SER A 62 3.69 5.77 11.32
N SER A 63 3.14 4.89 12.16
CA SER A 63 3.38 3.45 12.01
C SER A 63 2.11 2.65 12.23
N VAL A 64 1.90 1.66 11.38
CA VAL A 64 0.70 0.82 11.36
C VAL A 64 1.13 -0.63 11.52
N ALA A 65 0.63 -1.30 12.54
CA ALA A 65 0.85 -2.73 12.72
C ALA A 65 -0.12 -3.54 11.85
N VAL A 66 0.32 -4.72 11.42
CA VAL A 66 -0.61 -5.70 10.81
C VAL A 66 -1.69 -6.08 11.83
N GLY A 67 -2.93 -6.14 11.36
CA GLY A 67 -4.15 -6.29 12.15
C GLY A 67 -4.68 -4.99 12.71
N GLY A 68 -3.96 -3.86 12.54
CA GLY A 68 -4.40 -2.55 12.97
C GLY A 68 -5.28 -1.87 11.92
N ASP A 69 -6.17 -1.00 12.40
CA ASP A 69 -6.92 -0.09 11.53
C ASP A 69 -5.99 1.02 11.03
N VAL A 70 -5.98 1.19 9.71
CA VAL A 70 -5.32 2.31 9.06
C VAL A 70 -6.35 3.20 8.41
N SER A 71 -6.13 4.49 8.54
CA SER A 71 -6.93 5.52 7.88
C SER A 71 -6.04 6.62 7.34
N GLY A 72 -6.39 7.17 6.18
CA GLY A 72 -5.77 8.40 5.71
C GLY A 72 -6.09 8.72 4.26
N GLY A 73 -5.37 9.70 3.72
CA GLY A 73 -5.63 10.22 2.38
C GLY A 73 -5.12 9.27 1.31
N GLY A 74 -5.93 9.05 0.27
CA GLY A 74 -5.55 8.21 -0.85
C GLY A 74 -6.75 7.92 -1.75
N GLY A 75 -6.72 6.76 -2.40
CA GLY A 75 -7.79 6.32 -3.29
C GLY A 75 -7.59 4.89 -3.80
N GLN A 76 -8.65 4.32 -4.38
CA GLN A 76 -8.51 3.11 -5.18
C GLN A 76 -7.88 3.47 -6.53
N VAL A 77 -6.95 2.64 -6.96
CA VAL A 77 -6.28 2.72 -8.25
C VAL A 77 -6.60 1.46 -9.02
N SER A 78 -7.18 1.63 -10.20
CA SER A 78 -7.33 0.57 -11.21
C SER A 78 -6.27 0.79 -12.28
N GLU A 79 -5.94 -0.24 -13.06
CA GLU A 79 -4.89 -0.14 -14.07
C GLU A 79 -3.54 0.35 -13.50
N VAL A 80 -3.11 -0.25 -12.37
CA VAL A 80 -1.84 0.10 -11.69
C VAL A 80 -0.65 0.18 -12.65
N GLY A 81 -0.59 -0.65 -13.68
CA GLY A 81 0.47 -0.63 -14.69
C GLY A 81 0.49 0.64 -15.54
N THR A 82 -0.68 1.20 -15.84
CA THR A 82 -0.82 2.47 -16.56
C THR A 82 -0.48 3.65 -15.65
N VAL A 83 -0.90 3.60 -14.38
CA VAL A 83 -0.75 4.71 -13.43
C VAL A 83 0.67 4.81 -12.85
N TYR A 84 1.26 3.69 -12.47
CA TYR A 84 2.55 3.62 -11.77
C TYR A 84 3.66 2.92 -12.56
N GLY A 85 3.33 2.28 -13.68
CA GLY A 85 4.25 1.48 -14.48
C GLY A 85 4.23 -0.01 -14.14
N GLU A 86 4.83 -0.80 -15.03
CA GLU A 86 4.83 -2.27 -14.95
C GLU A 86 5.51 -2.80 -13.68
N GLU A 87 6.47 -2.08 -13.11
CA GLU A 87 7.18 -2.52 -11.89
C GLU A 87 6.25 -2.62 -10.68
N VAL A 88 5.41 -1.61 -10.45
CA VAL A 88 4.44 -1.61 -9.35
C VAL A 88 3.34 -2.62 -9.66
N ALA A 89 2.91 -2.72 -10.91
CA ALA A 89 1.91 -3.68 -11.34
C ALA A 89 2.36 -5.13 -11.15
N ASP A 90 3.60 -5.51 -11.47
CA ASP A 90 4.09 -6.88 -11.25
C ASP A 90 4.04 -7.27 -9.77
N ARG A 91 4.35 -6.33 -8.87
CA ARG A 91 4.28 -6.55 -7.42
C ARG A 91 2.83 -6.67 -6.94
N VAL A 92 1.94 -5.79 -7.41
CA VAL A 92 0.51 -5.87 -7.07
C VAL A 92 -0.11 -7.15 -7.63
N ALA A 93 0.20 -7.51 -8.87
CA ALA A 93 -0.26 -8.72 -9.52
C ALA A 93 0.23 -9.99 -8.79
N LYS A 94 1.46 -9.99 -8.28
CA LYS A 94 1.94 -11.06 -7.40
C LYS A 94 1.11 -11.22 -6.12
N CYS A 95 0.60 -10.11 -5.58
CA CYS A 95 -0.24 -10.14 -4.38
C CYS A 95 -1.69 -10.52 -4.70
N SER A 96 -2.23 -10.05 -5.84
CA SER A 96 -3.64 -10.24 -6.18
C SER A 96 -3.90 -11.35 -7.20
N ASP A 97 -2.99 -12.32 -7.35
CA ASP A 97 -3.09 -13.42 -8.34
C ASP A 97 -3.38 -12.91 -9.77
N GLY A 98 -2.69 -11.85 -10.19
CA GLY A 98 -2.86 -11.21 -11.50
C GLY A 98 -3.84 -10.04 -11.53
N GLY A 99 -4.35 -9.59 -10.38
CA GLY A 99 -5.19 -8.38 -10.30
C GLY A 99 -4.43 -7.08 -10.58
N ASP A 100 -5.10 -6.12 -11.22
CA ASP A 100 -4.58 -4.79 -11.57
C ASP A 100 -5.12 -3.66 -10.67
N LYS A 101 -5.84 -4.01 -9.60
CA LYS A 101 -6.46 -3.07 -8.67
C LYS A 101 -5.68 -3.02 -7.36
N ALA A 102 -5.46 -1.81 -6.87
CA ALA A 102 -4.82 -1.59 -5.58
C ALA A 102 -5.42 -0.37 -4.87
N VAL A 103 -5.10 -0.22 -3.59
CA VAL A 103 -5.42 0.98 -2.82
C VAL A 103 -4.14 1.77 -2.61
N TYR A 104 -4.09 3.01 -3.08
CA TYR A 104 -3.01 3.92 -2.75
C TYR A 104 -3.32 4.68 -1.46
N ILE A 105 -2.34 4.78 -0.57
CA ILE A 105 -2.41 5.60 0.64
C ILE A 105 -1.20 6.54 0.73
N SER A 106 -1.47 7.84 0.75
CA SER A 106 -0.50 8.94 0.86
C SER A 106 -0.02 9.12 2.31
N GLY A 107 -0.93 8.91 3.27
CA GLY A 107 -0.63 9.00 4.70
C GLY A 107 -1.46 7.98 5.48
N ALA A 108 -0.86 7.33 6.44
CA ALA A 108 -1.50 6.30 7.24
C ALA A 108 -1.47 6.67 8.71
N SER A 109 -2.62 7.05 9.23
CA SER A 109 -2.86 7.32 10.64
C SER A 109 -3.54 6.11 11.27
N THR A 110 -3.08 5.70 12.44
CA THR A 110 -3.82 4.81 13.31
C THR A 110 -4.92 5.63 13.99
N ALA A 111 -6.16 5.16 13.86
CA ALA A 111 -7.33 5.78 14.50
C ALA A 111 -7.50 5.28 15.94
#